data_AF-A0A5J9UFV9-F1
#
_entry.id   AF-A0A5J9UFV9-F1
#
_cell.length_a   1.000
_cell.length_b   1.000
_cell.length_c   1.000
_cell.angle_alpha   90.00
_cell.angle_beta   90.00
_cell.angle_gamma   90.00
#
_symmetry.space_group_name_H-M   'P 1'
#
loop_
_entity.id
_entity.type
_entity.pdbx_description
1 polymer ?
#
loop_
_entity_poly.entity_id
_entity_poly.type
_entity_poly.pdbx_seq_one_letter_code
_entity_poly.pdbx_strand_id
1 'polypeptide(L)'
;MLEDSAGVLKDGGGEDEVARKMALVGLWCIQTVPASRPSMSRVLEMLERSVHELAMPPRPYHPSLSSSPSPSHPSSYPSITSASDFTQRSRSRTPDSTT
;
A
#
# COMPACT_ATOMS: atom_id res chain seq x y z
N MET A 1 -21.94 -30.45 -37.84
CA MET A 1 -22.02 -30.39 -36.38
C MET A 1 -21.80 -28.94 -36.02
N LEU A 2 -22.87 -28.28 -35.56
CA LEU A 2 -22.89 -26.86 -35.21
C LEU A 2 -22.08 -26.69 -33.93
N GLU A 3 -20.92 -26.03 -33.99
CA GLU A 3 -20.29 -25.48 -32.79
C GLU A 3 -20.83 -24.06 -32.60
N ASP A 4 -22.03 -24.02 -32.04
CA ASP A 4 -22.60 -22.87 -31.35
C ASP A 4 -21.93 -22.76 -29.98
N SER A 5 -21.19 -21.67 -29.75
CA SER A 5 -21.06 -20.98 -28.47
C SER A 5 -19.84 -20.07 -28.51
N ALA A 6 -20.00 -18.90 -29.12
CA ALA A 6 -19.24 -17.74 -28.65
C ALA A 6 -19.74 -17.48 -27.22
N GLY A 7 -19.04 -18.09 -26.27
CA GLY A 7 -19.34 -18.03 -24.85
C GLY A 7 -19.57 -16.59 -24.43
N VAL A 8 -20.76 -16.37 -23.88
CA VAL A 8 -21.15 -15.35 -22.92
C VAL A 8 -19.96 -14.51 -22.46
N LEU A 9 -19.96 -13.23 -22.84
CA LEU A 9 -19.13 -12.22 -22.20
C LEU A 9 -19.50 -12.30 -20.72
N LYS A 10 -18.58 -12.91 -19.97
CA LYS A 10 -18.69 -13.26 -18.57
C LYS A 10 -19.31 -12.09 -17.83
N ASP A 11 -20.41 -12.36 -17.15
CA ASP A 11 -20.98 -11.53 -16.10
C ASP A 11 -19.92 -11.32 -15.01
N GLY A 12 -18.97 -10.43 -15.30
CA GLY A 12 -17.96 -9.95 -14.36
C GLY A 12 -18.47 -8.74 -13.56
N GLY A 13 -19.77 -8.45 -13.62
CA GLY A 13 -20.36 -7.31 -12.93
C GLY A 13 -20.20 -7.42 -11.42
N GLY A 14 -20.41 -8.61 -10.85
CA GLY A 14 -20.35 -8.84 -9.41
C GLY A 14 -18.94 -8.85 -8.83
N GLU A 15 -18.00 -9.53 -9.49
CA GLU A 15 -16.62 -9.66 -9.00
C GLU A 15 -15.85 -8.34 -9.08
N ASP A 16 -16.04 -7.57 -10.15
CA ASP A 16 -15.44 -6.24 -10.31
C ASP A 16 -16.01 -5.22 -9.32
N GLU A 17 -17.31 -5.29 -9.03
CA GLU A 17 -17.93 -4.43 -8.03
C GLU A 17 -17.39 -4.71 -6.62
N VAL A 18 -17.27 -5.99 -6.26
CA VAL A 18 -16.67 -6.40 -4.99
C VAL A 18 -15.22 -5.92 -4.92
N ALA A 19 -14.41 -6.13 -5.97
CA ALA A 19 -13.02 -5.69 -6.00
C ALA A 19 -12.90 -4.16 -5.85
N ARG A 20 -13.74 -3.39 -6.54
CA ARG A 20 -13.78 -1.91 -6.42
C ARG A 20 -14.17 -1.46 -5.02
N LYS A 21 -15.18 -2.09 -4.42
CA LYS A 21 -15.61 -1.79 -3.05
C LYS A 21 -14.49 -2.08 -2.05
N MET A 22 -13.85 -3.24 -2.16
CA MET A 22 -12.73 -3.63 -1.31
C MET A 22 -11.54 -2.68 -1.45
N ALA A 23 -11.21 -2.27 -2.68
CA ALA A 23 -10.15 -1.31 -2.94
C ALA A 23 -10.44 0.05 -2.29
N LEU A 24 -11.70 0.53 -2.37
CA LEU A 24 -12.10 1.81 -1.79
C LEU A 24 -12.03 1.78 -0.27
N VAL A 25 -12.59 0.75 0.37
CA VAL A 25 -12.52 0.54 1.82
C VAL A 25 -11.06 0.39 2.27
N GLY A 26 -10.26 -0.39 1.55
CA GLY A 26 -8.83 -0.56 1.83
C GLY A 26 -8.08 0.77 1.77
N LEU A 27 -8.37 1.61 0.78
CA LEU A 27 -7.75 2.92 0.62
C LEU A 27 -8.12 3.88 1.76
N TRP A 28 -9.36 3.83 2.27
CA TRP A 28 -9.76 4.56 3.49
C TRP A 28 -9.00 4.07 4.75
N CYS A 29 -8.70 2.78 4.85
CA CYS A 29 -8.01 2.21 6.01
C CYS A 29 -6.51 2.55 6.08
N ILE A 30 -5.84 2.71 4.93
CA ILE A 30 -4.38 2.95 4.88
C ILE A 30 -3.98 4.44 4.93
N GLN A 31 -4.93 5.34 5.20
CA GLN A 31 -4.68 6.78 5.19
C GLN A 31 -3.53 7.18 6.13
N THR A 32 -2.73 8.15 5.70
CA THR A 32 -1.56 8.65 6.43
C THR A 32 -1.94 9.37 7.73
N VAL A 33 -3.08 10.06 7.73
CA VAL A 33 -3.63 10.74 8.90
C VAL A 33 -4.50 9.76 9.70
N PRO A 34 -4.13 9.39 10.94
CA PRO A 34 -4.88 8.40 11.72
C PRO A 34 -6.35 8.76 11.94
N ALA A 35 -6.65 10.04 12.15
CA ALA A 35 -8.02 10.53 12.36
C ALA A 35 -8.93 10.37 11.12
N SER A 36 -8.35 10.17 9.93
CA SER A 36 -9.12 9.95 8.70
C SER A 36 -9.44 8.47 8.43
N ARG A 37 -8.89 7.55 9.24
CA ARG A 37 -9.18 6.12 9.12
C ARG A 37 -10.55 5.82 9.73
N PRO A 38 -11.42 5.08 9.04
CA PRO A 38 -12.70 4.67 9.59
C PRO A 38 -12.52 3.72 10.78
N SER A 39 -13.44 3.76 11.74
CA SER A 39 -13.54 2.74 12.78
C SER A 39 -14.00 1.40 12.18
N MET A 40 -13.77 0.29 12.89
CA MET A 40 -14.21 -1.03 12.42
C MET A 40 -15.73 -1.09 12.16
N SER A 41 -16.55 -0.48 13.01
CA SER A 41 -18.00 -0.39 12.78
C SER A 41 -18.31 0.36 11.47
N ARG A 42 -17.59 1.45 11.19
CA ARG A 42 -17.77 2.20 9.95
C ARG A 42 -17.31 1.42 8.72
N VAL A 43 -16.24 0.64 8.84
CA VAL A 43 -15.77 -0.26 7.76
C VAL A 43 -16.85 -1.28 7.43
N LEU A 44 -17.50 -1.90 8.43
CA LEU A 44 -18.61 -2.83 8.21
C LEU A 44 -19.77 -2.15 7.49
N GLU A 45 -20.20 -0.97 7.95
CA GLU A 45 -21.23 -0.20 7.25
C GLU A 45 -20.85 0.12 5.79
N MET A 46 -19.58 0.38 5.50
CA MET A 46 -19.13 0.63 4.13
C MET A 46 -19.16 -0.63 3.26
N LEU A 47 -18.91 -1.81 3.83
CA LEU A 47 -18.96 -3.09 3.10
C LEU A 47 -20.40 -3.50 2.76
N GLU A 48 -21.35 -3.18 3.65
CA GLU A 48 -22.78 -3.42 3.44
C GLU A 48 -23.39 -2.49 2.38
N ARG A 49 -22.89 -1.25 2.26
CA ARG A 49 -23.37 -0.25 1.27
C ARG A 49 -22.94 -0.57 -0.16
N SER A 50 -23.63 0.00 -1.15
CA SER A 50 -23.23 -0.11 -2.56
C SER A 50 -21.96 0.69 -2.86
N VAL A 51 -21.19 0.28 -3.89
CA VAL A 51 -19.94 1.00 -4.25
C VAL A 51 -20.20 2.45 -4.68
N HIS A 52 -21.41 2.73 -5.19
CA HIS A 52 -21.83 4.07 -5.63
C HIS A 52 -22.18 5.02 -4.47
N GLU A 53 -22.46 4.49 -3.28
CA GLU A 53 -22.72 5.28 -2.06
C GLU A 53 -21.44 5.62 -1.30
N LEU A 54 -20.32 4.99 -1.65
CA LEU A 54 -19.05 5.22 -0.99
C LEU A 54 -18.32 6.41 -1.63
N ALA A 55 -17.96 7.39 -0.81
CA ALA A 55 -17.16 8.52 -1.25
C ALA A 55 -15.70 8.11 -1.53
N MET A 56 -15.06 8.81 -2.47
CA MET A 56 -13.64 8.64 -2.75
C MET A 56 -12.80 9.07 -1.53
N PRO A 57 -11.82 8.27 -1.09
CA PRO A 57 -10.96 8.63 0.02
C PRO A 57 -10.12 9.88 -0.28
N PRO A 58 -9.75 10.65 0.77
CA PRO A 58 -8.89 11.82 0.61
C PRO A 58 -7.56 11.43 0.00
N ARG A 59 -7.05 12.22 -0.95
CA ARG A 59 -5.71 11.99 -1.49
C ARG A 59 -4.68 12.08 -0.38
N PRO A 60 -3.74 11.13 -0.28
CA PRO A 60 -2.66 11.21 0.69
C PRO A 60 -1.87 12.51 0.43
N TYR A 61 -1.59 13.25 1.50
CA TYR A 61 -0.73 14.41 1.44
C TYR A 61 0.69 13.95 1.15
N HIS A 62 1.14 14.14 -0.10
CA HIS A 62 2.55 14.10 -0.42
C HIS A 62 3.08 15.51 -0.19
N PRO A 63 3.96 15.78 0.78
CA PRO A 63 4.69 17.03 0.78
C PRO A 63 5.42 17.08 -0.57
N SER A 64 5.04 18.01 -1.44
CA SER A 64 5.74 18.22 -2.70
C SER A 64 7.20 18.45 -2.35
N LEU A 65 8.09 17.56 -2.80
CA LEU A 65 9.53 17.82 -2.92
C LEU A 65 9.75 18.85 -4.03
N SER A 66 9.05 19.98 -3.98
CA SER A 66 9.24 21.09 -4.89
C SER A 66 10.26 22.01 -4.26
N SER A 67 11.41 22.11 -4.94
CA SER A 67 12.55 22.99 -4.65
C SER A 67 13.57 22.46 -3.64
N SER A 68 14.22 21.34 -3.98
CA SER A 68 15.62 21.16 -3.58
C SER A 68 16.49 21.88 -4.61
N PRO A 69 17.25 22.94 -4.26
CA PRO A 69 18.22 23.51 -5.19
C PRO A 69 19.24 22.42 -5.52
N SER A 70 19.38 22.08 -6.81
CA SER A 70 20.37 21.14 -7.28
C SER A 70 21.75 21.50 -6.71
N PRO A 71 22.42 20.63 -5.93
CA PRO A 71 23.76 20.91 -5.47
C PRO A 71 24.69 20.76 -6.68
N SER A 72 25.04 21.90 -7.27
CA SER A 72 26.11 22.01 -8.26
C SER A 72 27.44 21.94 -7.53
N HIS A 73 27.88 20.72 -7.17
CA HIS A 73 29.24 20.51 -6.72
C HIS A 73 29.90 19.29 -7.38
N PRO A 74 31.18 19.43 -7.78
CA PRO A 74 31.85 18.54 -8.73
C PRO A 74 32.21 17.19 -8.10
N SER A 75 32.19 16.17 -8.97
CA SER A 75 32.79 14.84 -8.87
C SER A 75 33.88 14.67 -7.78
N SER A 76 33.49 14.31 -6.56
CA SER A 76 34.32 13.49 -5.65
C SER A 76 33.53 13.06 -4.42
N TYR A 77 32.86 11.92 -4.51
CA TYR A 77 32.57 11.11 -3.34
C TYR A 77 33.13 9.71 -3.60
N PRO A 78 33.99 9.17 -2.74
CA PRO A 78 34.44 7.80 -2.90
C PRO A 78 33.25 6.88 -2.63
N SER A 79 32.99 5.97 -3.57
CA SER A 79 31.99 4.92 -3.40
C SER A 79 32.37 4.04 -2.21
N ILE A 80 31.78 4.29 -1.05
CA ILE A 80 31.91 3.38 0.09
C ILE A 80 30.89 2.26 -0.11
N THR A 81 31.34 1.26 -0.86
CA THR A 81 31.21 -0.19 -0.63
C THR A 81 30.04 -0.72 0.22
N SER A 82 29.33 -1.65 -0.44
CA SER A 82 28.94 -2.98 0.05
C SER A 82 27.69 -3.11 0.92
N ALA A 83 26.69 -3.79 0.34
CA ALA A 83 25.55 -4.37 1.04
C ALA A 83 26.02 -5.39 2.08
N SER A 84 26.26 -4.97 3.33
CA SER A 84 26.63 -5.88 4.42
C SER A 84 26.31 -5.30 5.80
N ASP A 85 25.12 -4.77 6.02
CA ASP A 85 24.69 -4.31 7.37
C ASP A 85 23.41 -4.99 7.88
N PHE A 86 23.27 -6.29 7.59
CA PHE A 86 22.25 -7.13 8.23
C PHE A 86 22.85 -8.15 9.18
N THR A 87 24.09 -8.58 8.96
CA THR A 87 24.68 -9.73 9.66
C THR A 87 25.43 -9.38 10.95
N GLN A 88 25.76 -8.11 11.21
CA GLN A 88 26.61 -7.76 12.36
C GLN A 88 25.82 -7.60 13.67
N ARG A 89 24.54 -7.21 13.63
CA ARG A 89 23.70 -7.10 14.84
C ARG A 89 23.52 -8.44 15.55
N SER A 90 23.53 -9.54 14.79
CA SER A 90 23.31 -10.90 15.30
C SER A 90 24.48 -11.49 16.09
N ARG A 91 25.69 -10.92 16.01
CA ARG A 91 26.89 -11.47 16.69
C ARG A 91 27.13 -10.92 18.10
N SER A 92 26.27 -10.03 18.61
CA SER A 92 26.45 -9.37 19.92
C SER A 92 25.66 -9.99 21.08
N ARG A 93 25.23 -11.26 20.98
CA ARG A 93 24.73 -12.01 22.15
C ARG A 93 25.75 -13.09 22.52
N THR A 94 26.68 -12.75 23.38
CA THR A 94 27.39 -13.74 24.21
C THR A 94 26.39 -14.26 25.25
N PRO A 95 26.13 -15.58 25.37
CA PRO A 95 25.54 -16.11 26.59
C PRO A 95 26.61 -16.05 27.70
N ASP A 96 26.29 -15.31 28.75
CA ASP A 96 27.04 -15.27 30.00
C ASP A 96 27.06 -16.67 30.65
N SER A 97 28.24 -17.16 31.00
CA SER A 97 28.43 -18.35 31.82
C SER A 97 27.99 -18.04 33.24
N THR A 98 27.03 -18.79 33.79
CA THR A 98 26.88 -18.93 35.25
C THR A 98 26.21 -20.26 35.63
N THR A 99 26.86 -20.93 36.57
CA THR A 99 26.59 -22.19 37.31
C THR A 99 27.04 -23.49 36.67
#